data_AF-A0A4Y7LXI6-F1
#
_entry.id   AF-A0A4Y7LXI6-F1
#
_cell.length_a   1.000
_cell.length_b   1.000
_cell.length_c   1.000
_cell.angle_alpha   90.00
_cell.angle_beta   90.00
_cell.angle_gamma   90.00
#
_symmetry.space_group_name_H-M   'P 1'
#
loop_
_entity.id
_entity.type
_entity.pdbx_description
1 polymer ?
#
loop_
_entity_poly.entity_id
_entity_poly.type
_entity_poly.pdbx_seq_one_letter_code
_entity_poly.pdbx_strand_id
1 'polypeptide(L)'
;MSKVVARPLITVYNEKAEASGTSIQLPAIFRAPIRPDIVSFVQQQMSMNRRHPYCVSEKAGHQTSAESWGTGRAVARIPRVRGGGTHRSGQGAYGNMCRGGRMFAPTKIWRRWHRKINVNQKRYALCSAIAASGIPSLVMSKGHLINDVPEMPLVVSDKVQEYNKTKQAVVLLRRLRAWTDVQKVYKTRRFRAGKGKMRNRRRTSKLGPLIIYGKDQGLTKAFRNIPGVSLVSVNKLNLLKLAPGGHVGRFCIWTESAFQRLNALYGTWREKSKLKSDYNLPQPIMTGTDLSRLLKSDEIQKVIRRPRQVLKIVRRASVKRNPLTNMRALMKLNPYSAVIKKSASAVAAARKQHKEAVLAKKRGFLVPESAIPVEKSKEEAPVQQPVEDVKPVPPPAPVAAPETTPVPEQNKKAQSKKAAKGRKTAAGVSGEVEPMDVTPAPVEEMKPVETPVKEQPVPIVPALSEPVAVAAPEVKPLAEIPVAAPLAEVPAAAEAAVCEAGADKGSKSKKAKGKKNKKE
;
A
#
# COMPACT_ATOMS: atom_id res chain seq x y z
N MET A 1 6.78 24.50 18.23
CA MET A 1 7.33 23.65 17.14
C MET A 1 7.03 22.19 17.44
N SER A 2 7.02 21.31 16.43
CA SER A 2 6.86 19.87 16.64
C SER A 2 8.12 19.24 17.24
N LYS A 3 7.96 18.50 18.34
CA LYS A 3 8.99 17.63 18.93
C LYS A 3 9.06 16.30 18.17
N VAL A 4 9.30 16.36 16.85
CA VAL A 4 9.66 15.17 16.06
C VAL A 4 11.06 14.74 16.49
N VAL A 5 11.19 13.52 16.99
CA VAL A 5 12.48 12.92 17.34
C VAL A 5 13.27 12.68 16.05
N ALA A 6 14.29 13.50 15.81
CA ALA A 6 15.18 13.41 14.66
C ALA A 6 16.54 13.99 15.04
N ARG A 7 17.63 13.29 14.66
CA ARG A 7 19.01 13.68 14.99
C ARG A 7 19.26 15.13 14.54
N PRO A 8 19.82 16.01 15.40
CA PRO A 8 20.00 17.42 15.07
C PRO A 8 21.14 17.65 14.08
N LEU A 9 22.17 16.79 14.13
CA LEU A 9 23.30 16.71 13.22
C LEU A 9 23.25 15.34 12.51
N ILE A 10 23.65 15.32 11.25
CA ILE A 10 23.77 14.13 10.39
C ILE A 10 25.21 14.04 9.90
N THR A 11 25.76 12.82 9.82
CA THR A 11 27.11 12.62 9.27
C THR A 11 27.11 12.60 7.75
N VAL A 12 28.12 13.19 7.14
CA VAL A 12 28.34 13.11 5.69
C VAL A 12 29.23 11.88 5.41
N TYR A 13 28.87 11.13 4.37
CA TYR A 13 29.63 9.93 3.97
C TYR A 13 30.51 10.20 2.75
N ASN A 14 31.77 9.79 2.85
CA ASN A 14 32.74 9.81 1.76
C ASN A 14 32.43 8.72 0.71
N GLU A 15 33.10 8.78 -0.44
CA GLU A 15 32.99 7.79 -1.53
C GLU A 15 33.37 6.34 -1.13
N LYS A 16 34.09 6.19 -0.02
CA LYS A 16 34.42 4.90 0.60
C LYS A 16 33.29 4.33 1.48
N ALA A 17 32.26 5.12 1.78
CA ALA A 17 31.22 4.92 2.81
C ALA A 17 31.72 5.00 4.26
N GLU A 18 32.90 5.59 4.47
CA GLU A 18 33.37 6.10 5.76
C GLU A 18 32.71 7.45 6.07
N ALA A 19 32.58 7.81 7.35
CA ALA A 19 32.18 9.16 7.75
C ALA A 19 33.30 10.16 7.44
N SER A 20 32.97 11.32 6.87
CA SER A 20 33.95 12.33 6.41
C SER A 20 34.47 13.28 7.48
N GLY A 21 34.04 13.13 8.74
CA GLY A 21 34.28 14.10 9.81
C GLY A 21 33.34 15.33 9.76
N THR A 22 32.89 15.74 8.57
CA THR A 22 31.88 16.80 8.44
C THR A 22 30.49 16.31 8.88
N SER A 23 29.77 17.18 9.59
CA SER A 23 28.37 16.97 9.96
C SER A 23 27.52 18.18 9.62
N ILE A 24 26.26 17.95 9.24
CA ILE A 24 25.34 18.99 8.77
C ILE A 24 24.10 19.01 9.67
N GLN A 25 23.65 20.21 10.05
CA GLN A 25 22.39 20.37 10.77
C GLN A 25 21.19 19.92 9.93
N LEU A 26 20.32 19.10 10.52
CA LEU A 26 19.07 18.62 9.91
C LEU A 26 18.20 19.80 9.42
N PRO A 27 17.93 19.91 8.10
CA PRO A 27 17.05 20.95 7.56
C PRO A 27 15.64 20.88 8.14
N ALA A 28 15.06 22.04 8.45
CA ALA A 28 13.79 22.14 9.19
C ALA A 28 12.63 21.39 8.50
N ILE A 29 12.68 21.26 7.17
CA ILE A 29 11.72 20.51 6.36
C ILE A 29 11.57 19.05 6.78
N PHE A 30 12.59 18.41 7.37
CA PHE A 30 12.48 17.03 7.85
C PHE A 30 11.60 16.87 9.11
N ARG A 31 11.36 17.96 9.85
CA ARG A 31 10.46 17.99 11.01
C ARG A 31 9.04 18.45 10.66
N ALA A 32 8.77 18.72 9.37
CA ALA A 32 7.47 19.17 8.88
C ALA A 32 6.38 18.08 9.03
N PRO A 33 5.10 18.46 9.24
CA PRO A 33 3.99 17.51 9.36
C PRO A 33 3.85 16.62 8.12
N ILE A 34 3.73 15.31 8.35
CA ILE A 34 3.55 14.30 7.30
C ILE A 34 2.05 14.07 7.09
N ARG A 35 1.51 14.60 5.98
CA ARG A 35 0.10 14.41 5.57
C ARG A 35 -0.02 13.48 4.35
N PRO A 36 -0.19 12.16 4.55
CA PRO A 36 -0.26 11.20 3.45
C PRO A 36 -1.53 11.39 2.59
N ASP A 37 -2.59 11.96 3.16
CA ASP A 37 -3.82 12.37 2.48
C ASP A 37 -3.56 13.47 1.43
N ILE A 38 -2.87 14.56 1.81
CA ILE A 38 -2.47 15.63 0.89
C ILE A 38 -1.52 15.09 -0.17
N VAL A 39 -0.54 14.26 0.22
CA VAL A 39 0.40 13.65 -0.72
C VAL A 39 -0.33 12.79 -1.76
N SER A 40 -1.24 11.91 -1.32
CA SER A 40 -2.03 11.06 -2.21
C SER A 40 -2.90 11.89 -3.17
N PHE A 41 -3.65 12.86 -2.64
CA PHE A 41 -4.48 13.76 -3.44
C PHE A 41 -3.66 14.52 -4.51
N VAL A 42 -2.61 15.22 -4.10
CA VAL A 42 -1.77 16.00 -5.03
C VAL A 42 -1.09 15.08 -6.05
N GLN A 43 -0.63 13.90 -5.65
CA GLN A 43 -0.04 12.91 -6.56
C GLN A 43 -1.05 12.47 -7.62
N GLN A 44 -2.29 12.16 -7.23
CA GLN A 44 -3.36 11.74 -8.13
C GLN A 44 -3.66 12.84 -9.17
N GLN A 45 -3.79 14.11 -8.74
CA GLN A 45 -4.00 15.23 -9.65
C GLN A 45 -2.80 15.45 -10.59
N MET A 46 -1.56 15.40 -10.08
CA MET A 46 -0.34 15.49 -10.91
C MET A 46 -0.21 14.32 -11.90
N SER A 47 -0.66 13.13 -11.52
CA SER A 47 -0.67 11.92 -12.36
C SER A 47 -1.69 12.02 -13.51
N MET A 48 -2.82 12.71 -13.30
CA MET A 48 -3.77 13.02 -14.36
C MET A 48 -3.20 14.03 -15.37
N ASN A 49 -2.42 15.01 -14.92
CA ASN A 49 -1.80 16.01 -15.79
C ASN A 49 -0.76 15.44 -16.77
N ARG A 50 -0.28 14.20 -16.58
CA ARG A 50 0.67 13.52 -17.48
C ARG A 50 0.02 12.51 -18.43
N ARG A 51 -1.29 12.65 -18.69
CA ARG A 51 -2.06 11.83 -19.63
C ARG A 51 -2.19 12.57 -20.97
N HIS A 52 -1.98 11.86 -22.07
CA HIS A 52 -2.37 12.35 -23.39
C HIS A 52 -3.88 12.14 -23.57
N PRO A 53 -4.61 13.09 -24.18
CA PRO A 53 -5.98 12.89 -24.61
C PRO A 53 -6.14 11.68 -25.52
N TYR A 54 -7.31 11.06 -25.49
CA TYR A 54 -7.71 10.04 -26.48
C TYR A 54 -9.23 10.07 -26.70
N CYS A 55 -9.64 9.92 -27.95
CA CYS A 55 -11.02 9.90 -28.41
C CYS A 55 -11.28 8.70 -29.32
N VAL A 56 -12.53 8.48 -29.70
CA VAL A 56 -12.87 7.74 -30.93
C VAL A 56 -12.97 8.72 -32.11
N SER A 57 -12.93 8.23 -33.34
CA SER A 57 -13.26 9.07 -34.51
C SER A 57 -14.73 9.48 -34.46
N GLU A 58 -15.02 10.74 -34.76
CA GLU A 58 -16.38 11.29 -34.70
C GLU A 58 -17.32 10.69 -35.75
N LYS A 59 -16.79 10.36 -36.94
CA LYS A 59 -17.53 9.70 -38.02
C LYS A 59 -17.65 8.17 -37.82
N ALA A 60 -17.11 7.60 -36.73
CA ALA A 60 -17.13 6.16 -36.49
C ALA A 60 -18.56 5.63 -36.30
N GLY A 61 -18.95 4.64 -37.11
CA GLY A 61 -20.31 4.11 -37.13
C GLY A 61 -21.36 5.04 -37.75
N HIS A 62 -20.94 6.19 -38.30
CA HIS A 62 -21.80 7.17 -39.00
C HIS A 62 -21.63 7.15 -40.52
N GLN A 63 -20.59 6.50 -41.05
CA GLN A 63 -20.25 6.46 -42.49
C GLN A 63 -21.25 5.69 -43.37
N THR A 64 -22.20 4.95 -42.78
CA THR A 64 -23.12 4.09 -43.53
C THR A 64 -24.50 4.74 -43.62
N SER A 65 -24.97 5.03 -44.83
CA SER A 65 -26.34 5.51 -45.08
C SER A 65 -27.37 4.45 -44.71
N ALA A 66 -28.21 4.74 -43.71
CA ALA A 66 -29.15 3.78 -43.15
C ALA A 66 -30.40 4.46 -42.56
N GLU A 67 -31.57 3.87 -42.80
CA GLU A 67 -32.87 4.42 -42.39
C GLU A 67 -33.72 3.33 -41.74
N SER A 68 -34.63 3.72 -40.83
CA SER A 68 -35.55 2.75 -40.24
C SER A 68 -36.64 2.37 -41.24
N TRP A 69 -36.89 1.07 -41.38
CA TRP A 69 -37.99 0.57 -42.22
C TRP A 69 -39.39 0.74 -41.58
N GLY A 70 -39.47 1.41 -40.42
CA GLY A 70 -40.74 1.69 -39.73
C GLY A 70 -41.36 0.48 -39.05
N THR A 71 -42.70 0.45 -39.05
CA THR A 71 -43.55 -0.68 -38.62
C THR A 71 -44.04 -1.49 -39.82
N GLY A 72 -44.83 -2.55 -39.59
CA GLY A 72 -45.40 -3.37 -40.67
C GLY A 72 -44.44 -4.39 -41.28
N ARG A 73 -43.23 -4.52 -40.75
CA ARG A 73 -42.28 -5.60 -41.06
C ARG A 73 -41.96 -6.36 -39.78
N ALA A 74 -41.77 -7.68 -39.85
CA ALA A 74 -41.47 -8.56 -38.72
C ALA A 74 -40.03 -8.41 -38.19
N VAL A 75 -39.58 -7.16 -38.03
CA VAL A 75 -38.17 -6.77 -37.92
C VAL A 75 -38.07 -5.53 -37.01
N ALA A 76 -37.10 -5.51 -36.09
CA ALA A 76 -36.92 -4.39 -35.17
C ALA A 76 -36.62 -3.06 -35.91
N ARG A 77 -37.26 -1.97 -35.44
CA ARG A 77 -37.28 -0.59 -35.98
C ARG A 77 -35.92 0.17 -36.00
N ILE A 78 -34.81 -0.55 -35.92
CA ILE A 78 -33.44 -0.01 -35.97
C ILE A 78 -33.15 0.44 -37.42
N PRO A 79 -32.41 1.55 -37.65
CA PRO A 79 -31.95 1.94 -38.98
C PRO A 79 -31.17 0.83 -39.69
N ARG A 80 -31.44 0.61 -40.98
CA ARG A 80 -30.85 -0.47 -41.79
C ARG A 80 -30.20 0.06 -43.05
N VAL A 81 -29.09 -0.58 -43.42
CA VAL A 81 -28.30 -0.23 -44.62
C VAL A 81 -29.16 -0.44 -45.87
N ARG A 82 -29.26 0.60 -46.72
CA ARG A 82 -30.02 0.57 -47.98
C ARG A 82 -29.28 -0.25 -49.06
N GLY A 83 -29.98 -0.66 -50.11
CA GLY A 83 -29.46 -1.45 -51.23
C GLY A 83 -29.71 -2.96 -51.11
N GLY A 84 -29.19 -3.72 -52.08
CA GLY A 84 -29.26 -5.19 -52.16
C GLY A 84 -27.88 -5.80 -52.37
N GLY A 85 -27.79 -7.03 -52.90
CA GLY A 85 -26.57 -7.62 -53.46
C GLY A 85 -25.37 -7.90 -52.53
N THR A 86 -25.38 -7.45 -51.27
CA THR A 86 -24.27 -7.65 -50.33
C THR A 86 -24.77 -8.16 -48.98
N HIS A 87 -23.94 -8.92 -48.27
CA HIS A 87 -24.24 -9.37 -46.91
C HIS A 87 -24.42 -8.22 -45.90
N ARG A 88 -24.02 -6.98 -46.22
CA ARG A 88 -24.16 -5.80 -45.34
C ARG A 88 -25.50 -5.08 -45.54
N SER A 89 -26.11 -5.21 -46.71
CA SER A 89 -27.43 -4.66 -47.02
C SER A 89 -28.49 -5.20 -46.03
N GLY A 90 -29.43 -4.36 -45.59
CA GLY A 90 -30.46 -4.73 -44.61
C GLY A 90 -29.99 -4.96 -43.16
N GLN A 91 -28.68 -4.97 -42.88
CA GLN A 91 -28.16 -5.06 -41.50
C GLN A 91 -28.46 -3.77 -40.69
N GLY A 92 -28.56 -3.91 -39.37
CA GLY A 92 -28.74 -2.78 -38.46
C GLY A 92 -27.49 -1.88 -38.36
N ALA A 93 -27.70 -0.56 -38.36
CA ALA A 93 -26.68 0.48 -38.33
C ALA A 93 -27.03 1.60 -37.33
N TYR A 94 -26.09 2.53 -37.13
CA TYR A 94 -26.08 3.64 -36.16
C TYR A 94 -26.21 3.27 -34.66
N GLY A 95 -27.03 2.29 -34.28
CA GLY A 95 -27.29 1.95 -32.88
C GLY A 95 -26.08 1.40 -32.13
N ASN A 96 -25.99 1.66 -30.82
CA ASN A 96 -24.93 1.15 -29.94
C ASN A 96 -25.01 -0.36 -29.68
N MET A 97 -26.17 -0.96 -29.94
CA MET A 97 -26.39 -2.42 -29.96
C MET A 97 -26.07 -3.06 -31.32
N CYS A 98 -25.69 -2.28 -32.35
CA CYS A 98 -25.49 -2.78 -33.71
C CYS A 98 -24.01 -3.07 -34.02
N ARG A 99 -23.74 -4.18 -34.72
CA ARG A 99 -22.38 -4.50 -35.21
C ARG A 99 -21.93 -3.45 -36.22
N GLY A 100 -20.92 -2.67 -35.84
CA GLY A 100 -20.41 -1.53 -36.62
C GLY A 100 -21.20 -0.22 -36.46
N GLY A 101 -22.13 -0.13 -35.52
CA GLY A 101 -22.76 1.13 -35.11
C GLY A 101 -21.85 1.99 -34.22
N ARG A 102 -22.31 3.18 -33.83
CA ARG A 102 -21.55 4.09 -32.95
C ARG A 102 -21.73 3.71 -31.49
N MET A 103 -20.72 3.90 -30.66
CA MET A 103 -20.89 3.74 -29.21
C MET A 103 -21.76 4.85 -28.62
N PHE A 104 -22.54 4.53 -27.59
CA PHE A 104 -23.19 5.54 -26.76
C PHE A 104 -22.14 6.36 -25.99
N ALA A 105 -22.38 7.66 -25.82
CA ALA A 105 -21.46 8.61 -25.17
C ALA A 105 -19.98 8.48 -25.63
N PRO A 106 -19.69 8.67 -26.94
CA PRO A 106 -18.36 8.48 -27.50
C PRO A 106 -17.32 9.39 -26.81
N THR A 107 -16.11 8.87 -26.57
CA THR A 107 -15.05 9.62 -25.91
C THR A 107 -14.64 10.84 -26.74
N LYS A 108 -14.95 12.05 -26.25
CA LYS A 108 -14.57 13.33 -26.87
C LYS A 108 -13.20 13.82 -26.39
N ILE A 109 -12.54 14.62 -27.23
CA ILE A 109 -11.20 15.18 -26.98
C ILE A 109 -11.21 16.11 -25.75
N TRP A 110 -12.21 17.00 -25.68
CA TRP A 110 -12.39 18.04 -24.65
C TRP A 110 -12.78 17.54 -23.25
N ARG A 111 -12.65 16.24 -22.97
CA ARG A 111 -12.72 15.71 -21.61
C ARG A 111 -11.71 16.44 -20.71
N ARG A 112 -12.07 16.81 -19.48
CA ARG A 112 -11.17 17.50 -18.54
C ARG A 112 -10.08 16.56 -17.97
N TRP A 113 -9.03 16.32 -18.78
CA TRP A 113 -7.83 15.54 -18.42
C TRP A 113 -6.99 16.24 -17.36
N HIS A 114 -6.70 17.53 -17.55
CA HIS A 114 -5.82 18.30 -16.69
C HIS A 114 -6.57 18.96 -15.52
N ARG A 115 -5.83 19.16 -14.42
CA ARG A 115 -6.31 19.65 -13.13
C ARG A 115 -5.33 20.68 -12.57
N LYS A 116 -5.82 21.91 -12.35
CA LYS A 116 -5.12 22.95 -11.59
C LYS A 116 -5.03 22.48 -10.13
N ILE A 117 -3.89 22.71 -9.49
CA ILE A 117 -3.62 22.32 -8.09
C ILE A 117 -2.89 23.49 -7.44
N ASN A 118 -3.34 23.91 -6.27
CA ASN A 118 -2.84 25.09 -5.58
C ASN A 118 -1.35 24.95 -5.26
N VAL A 119 -0.60 26.03 -5.41
CA VAL A 119 0.88 26.03 -5.26
C VAL A 119 1.26 25.61 -3.84
N ASN A 120 0.58 26.14 -2.81
CA ASN A 120 0.86 25.79 -1.43
C ASN A 120 0.48 24.34 -1.07
N GLN A 121 -0.55 23.75 -1.70
CA GLN A 121 -0.84 22.31 -1.55
C GLN A 121 0.28 21.43 -2.15
N LYS A 122 0.81 21.80 -3.34
CA LYS A 122 1.98 21.13 -3.92
C LYS A 122 3.22 21.27 -3.04
N ARG A 123 3.49 22.46 -2.51
CA ARG A 123 4.62 22.73 -1.61
C ARG A 123 4.48 21.92 -0.30
N TYR A 124 3.29 21.87 0.31
CA TYR A 124 2.98 21.02 1.48
C TYR A 124 3.25 19.54 1.19
N ALA A 125 2.72 19.00 0.08
CA ALA A 125 2.92 17.60 -0.30
C ALA A 125 4.41 17.25 -0.47
N LEU A 126 5.21 18.15 -1.03
CA LEU A 126 6.67 17.99 -1.12
C LEU A 126 7.32 17.96 0.27
N CYS A 127 6.96 18.87 1.19
CA CYS A 127 7.47 18.86 2.55
C CYS A 127 7.13 17.57 3.29
N SER A 128 5.87 17.12 3.27
CA SER A 128 5.47 15.84 3.89
C SER A 128 6.19 14.63 3.28
N ALA A 129 6.46 14.64 1.96
CA ALA A 129 7.19 13.56 1.30
C ALA A 129 8.70 13.55 1.59
N ILE A 130 9.29 14.72 1.88
CA ILE A 130 10.71 14.86 2.29
C ILE A 130 10.87 14.50 3.77
N ALA A 131 10.02 15.01 4.66
CA ALA A 131 10.00 14.60 6.06
C ALA A 131 9.88 13.08 6.21
N ALA A 132 8.96 12.47 5.47
CA ALA A 132 8.77 11.03 5.47
C ALA A 132 9.92 10.22 4.83
N SER A 133 10.85 10.82 4.09
CA SER A 133 12.05 10.10 3.62
C SER A 133 13.15 10.05 4.69
N GLY A 134 13.15 10.97 5.67
CA GLY A 134 14.07 10.93 6.81
C GLY A 134 13.73 9.87 7.88
N ILE A 135 12.56 9.22 7.81
CA ILE A 135 12.08 8.27 8.83
C ILE A 135 12.26 6.82 8.34
N PRO A 136 13.14 6.00 8.96
CA PRO A 136 13.42 4.64 8.51
C PRO A 136 12.18 3.75 8.38
N SER A 137 11.26 3.79 9.35
CA SER A 137 10.06 2.94 9.37
C SER A 137 9.14 3.19 8.17
N LEU A 138 9.00 4.43 7.70
CA LEU A 138 8.21 4.77 6.50
C LEU A 138 8.91 4.36 5.20
N VAL A 139 10.25 4.29 5.20
CA VAL A 139 11.05 3.82 4.06
C VAL A 139 11.02 2.29 3.97
N MET A 140 11.12 1.61 5.11
CA MET A 140 10.95 0.15 5.24
C MET A 140 9.51 -0.29 4.90
N SER A 141 8.48 0.42 5.35
CA SER A 141 7.07 0.05 5.09
C SER A 141 6.68 0.15 3.61
N LYS A 142 7.38 0.98 2.83
CA LYS A 142 7.27 1.01 1.36
C LYS A 142 7.93 -0.19 0.68
N GLY A 143 8.78 -0.91 1.41
CA GLY A 143 9.52 -2.06 0.93
C GLY A 143 10.82 -1.71 0.21
N HIS A 144 11.49 -0.60 0.57
CA HIS A 144 12.93 -0.46 0.27
C HIS A 144 13.75 -1.37 1.20
N LEU A 145 14.90 -1.86 0.74
CA LEU A 145 15.89 -2.52 1.61
C LEU A 145 16.89 -1.49 2.12
N ILE A 146 16.84 -1.18 3.42
CA ILE A 146 17.72 -0.20 4.06
C ILE A 146 18.31 -0.71 5.40
N ASN A 147 18.24 -2.02 5.66
CA ASN A 147 18.68 -2.62 6.93
C ASN A 147 20.15 -2.35 7.24
N ASP A 148 20.98 -2.37 6.19
CA ASP A 148 22.44 -2.25 6.29
C ASP A 148 22.92 -0.80 6.03
N VAL A 149 22.00 0.17 5.90
CA VAL A 149 22.32 1.57 5.59
C VAL A 149 22.61 2.31 6.90
N PRO A 150 23.76 3.02 7.03
CA PRO A 150 24.27 3.45 8.33
C PRO A 150 23.51 4.63 8.96
N GLU A 151 22.92 5.52 8.16
CA GLU A 151 22.11 6.65 8.63
C GLU A 151 20.95 6.94 7.67
N MET A 152 19.84 7.45 8.21
CA MET A 152 18.75 8.07 7.46
C MET A 152 18.39 9.44 8.06
N PRO A 153 18.26 10.52 7.27
CA PRO A 153 18.49 10.59 5.81
C PRO A 153 19.97 10.47 5.44
N LEU A 154 20.28 9.64 4.44
CA LEU A 154 21.65 9.42 3.99
C LEU A 154 22.18 10.61 3.18
N VAL A 155 23.30 11.20 3.63
CA VAL A 155 23.99 12.32 2.96
C VAL A 155 25.39 11.88 2.52
N VAL A 156 25.79 12.23 1.30
CA VAL A 156 27.10 11.91 0.71
C VAL A 156 27.86 13.17 0.29
N SER A 157 29.19 13.10 0.36
CA SER A 157 30.10 14.16 -0.09
C SER A 157 29.83 14.58 -1.55
N ASP A 158 30.06 15.86 -1.86
CA ASP A 158 29.69 16.42 -3.15
C ASP A 158 30.52 15.92 -4.35
N LYS A 159 31.65 15.26 -4.13
CA LYS A 159 32.47 14.60 -5.17
C LYS A 159 31.66 13.60 -6.03
N VAL A 160 30.59 13.04 -5.48
CA VAL A 160 29.64 12.17 -6.19
C VAL A 160 28.97 12.87 -7.38
N GLN A 161 28.90 14.21 -7.40
CA GLN A 161 28.36 15.01 -8.51
C GLN A 161 29.22 14.94 -9.79
N GLU A 162 30.51 14.65 -9.64
CA GLU A 162 31.53 14.62 -10.70
C GLU A 162 31.70 13.22 -11.34
N TYR A 163 30.93 12.25 -10.87
CA TYR A 163 30.96 10.88 -11.36
C TYR A 163 30.55 10.79 -12.83
N ASN A 164 31.50 10.45 -13.69
CA ASN A 164 31.30 10.32 -15.13
C ASN A 164 31.07 8.87 -15.60
N LYS A 165 31.58 7.86 -14.87
CA LYS A 165 31.51 6.44 -15.28
C LYS A 165 30.55 5.64 -14.38
N THR A 166 29.63 4.89 -14.98
CA THR A 166 28.68 4.00 -14.27
C THR A 166 29.36 3.01 -13.30
N LYS A 167 30.61 2.61 -13.58
CA LYS A 167 31.41 1.77 -12.67
C LYS A 167 31.59 2.43 -11.29
N GLN A 168 31.90 3.73 -11.24
CA GLN A 168 32.05 4.52 -10.00
C GLN A 168 30.73 4.56 -9.21
N ALA A 169 29.63 4.87 -9.90
CA ALA A 169 28.28 4.91 -9.33
C ALA A 169 27.84 3.57 -8.72
N VAL A 170 28.19 2.43 -9.34
CA VAL A 170 27.90 1.09 -8.80
C VAL A 170 28.77 0.76 -7.59
N VAL A 171 30.06 1.13 -7.58
CA VAL A 171 30.96 0.94 -6.43
C VAL A 171 30.46 1.73 -5.22
N LEU A 172 30.08 3.00 -5.39
CA LEU A 172 29.51 3.83 -4.33
C LEU A 172 28.24 3.20 -3.73
N LEU A 173 27.28 2.79 -4.57
CA LEU A 173 26.03 2.18 -4.08
C LEU A 173 26.25 0.84 -3.35
N ARG A 174 27.31 0.09 -3.67
CA ARG A 174 27.72 -1.11 -2.93
C ARG A 174 28.30 -0.75 -1.56
N ARG A 175 29.20 0.23 -1.50
CA ARG A 175 29.84 0.70 -0.25
C ARG A 175 28.82 1.27 0.73
N LEU A 176 27.93 2.16 0.26
CA LEU A 176 26.80 2.73 1.01
C LEU A 176 25.68 1.71 1.33
N ARG A 177 25.89 0.42 1.04
CA ARG A 177 24.96 -0.73 1.19
C ARG A 177 23.61 -0.63 0.45
N ALA A 178 23.31 0.50 -0.17
CA ALA A 178 22.14 0.77 -1.02
C ALA A 178 21.96 -0.18 -2.23
N TRP A 179 22.97 -0.97 -2.59
CA TRP A 179 22.93 -1.91 -3.71
C TRP A 179 21.91 -3.05 -3.53
N THR A 180 21.56 -3.42 -2.30
CA THR A 180 20.54 -4.45 -2.02
C THR A 180 19.16 -4.07 -2.59
N ASP A 181 18.78 -2.81 -2.46
CA ASP A 181 17.55 -2.26 -3.05
C ASP A 181 17.60 -2.22 -4.59
N VAL A 182 18.78 -1.99 -5.17
CA VAL A 182 18.99 -2.06 -6.63
C VAL A 182 18.90 -3.51 -7.12
N GLN A 183 19.48 -4.48 -6.42
CA GLN A 183 19.33 -5.92 -6.73
C GLN A 183 17.86 -6.36 -6.68
N LYS A 184 17.06 -5.80 -5.76
CA LYS A 184 15.61 -6.01 -5.68
C LYS A 184 14.87 -5.44 -6.90
N VAL A 185 15.35 -4.36 -7.52
CA VAL A 185 14.83 -3.88 -8.81
C VAL A 185 15.17 -4.84 -9.94
N TYR A 186 16.43 -5.33 -10.03
CA TYR A 186 16.83 -6.34 -11.02
C TYR A 186 15.94 -7.60 -10.93
N LYS A 187 15.85 -8.21 -9.74
CA LYS A 187 15.05 -9.42 -9.48
C LYS A 187 13.55 -9.24 -9.77
N THR A 188 13.02 -8.02 -9.80
CA THR A 188 11.58 -7.75 -10.04
C THR A 188 11.23 -7.31 -11.48
N ARG A 189 12.17 -7.34 -12.43
CA ARG A 189 12.00 -6.87 -13.83
C ARG A 189 11.19 -7.84 -14.74
N ARG A 190 9.92 -8.06 -14.41
CA ARG A 190 9.00 -8.93 -15.17
C ARG A 190 8.34 -8.25 -16.38
N PHE A 191 7.72 -9.05 -17.25
CA PHE A 191 6.84 -8.55 -18.31
C PHE A 191 5.53 -8.01 -17.72
N ARG A 192 4.93 -7.00 -18.38
CA ARG A 192 3.64 -6.43 -17.96
C ARG A 192 2.48 -7.34 -18.38
N ALA A 193 1.52 -7.56 -17.49
CA ALA A 193 0.27 -8.26 -17.81
C ALA A 193 -0.65 -7.44 -18.74
N GLY A 194 -1.47 -8.14 -19.53
CA GLY A 194 -2.52 -7.55 -20.38
C GLY A 194 -2.03 -6.69 -21.55
N LYS A 195 -2.95 -5.91 -22.13
CA LYS A 195 -2.78 -5.11 -23.38
C LYS A 195 -1.74 -3.97 -23.28
N GLY A 196 -1.09 -3.79 -22.12
CA GLY A 196 0.01 -2.83 -21.96
C GLY A 196 1.27 -3.21 -22.74
N LYS A 197 1.48 -4.50 -23.05
CA LYS A 197 2.64 -4.98 -23.83
C LYS A 197 2.72 -4.32 -25.22
N MET A 198 1.60 -4.23 -25.93
CA MET A 198 1.45 -3.63 -27.26
C MET A 198 1.54 -2.08 -27.26
N ARG A 199 1.53 -1.43 -26.09
CA ARG A 199 1.50 0.04 -25.96
C ARG A 199 2.80 0.57 -25.34
N ASN A 200 3.93 0.09 -25.89
CA ASN A 200 5.33 0.40 -25.52
C ASN A 200 5.64 0.34 -24.01
N ARG A 201 4.92 -0.48 -23.25
CA ARG A 201 5.04 -0.63 -21.79
C ARG A 201 5.26 -2.09 -21.39
N ARG A 202 6.10 -2.78 -22.17
CA ARG A 202 6.30 -4.25 -22.18
C ARG A 202 6.88 -4.84 -20.89
N ARG A 203 7.70 -4.10 -20.13
CA ARG A 203 8.28 -4.52 -18.84
C ARG A 203 7.78 -3.67 -17.66
N THR A 204 7.95 -4.19 -16.45
CA THR A 204 7.74 -3.52 -15.16
C THR A 204 8.81 -3.96 -14.16
N SER A 205 9.31 -3.04 -13.35
CA SER A 205 10.18 -3.30 -12.20
C SER A 205 9.71 -2.48 -11.00
N LYS A 206 10.27 -2.73 -9.81
CA LYS A 206 10.16 -1.78 -8.69
C LYS A 206 10.99 -0.51 -8.97
N LEU A 207 10.82 0.51 -8.12
CA LEU A 207 11.68 1.70 -8.06
C LEU A 207 12.66 1.53 -6.91
N GLY A 208 13.92 1.92 -7.13
CA GLY A 208 14.99 1.88 -6.14
C GLY A 208 15.26 3.26 -5.53
N PRO A 209 16.51 3.57 -5.11
CA PRO A 209 16.84 4.86 -4.50
C PRO A 209 16.59 6.07 -5.42
N LEU A 210 16.31 7.21 -4.79
CA LEU A 210 16.24 8.53 -5.42
C LEU A 210 17.48 9.34 -5.01
N ILE A 211 18.37 9.63 -5.97
CA ILE A 211 19.55 10.46 -5.75
C ILE A 211 19.17 11.92 -6.02
N ILE A 212 19.46 12.79 -5.06
CA ILE A 212 19.12 14.21 -5.09
C ILE A 212 20.40 15.04 -4.96
N TYR A 213 20.64 15.90 -5.96
CA TYR A 213 21.91 16.61 -6.16
C TYR A 213 21.74 18.12 -6.28
N GLY A 214 22.82 18.87 -6.04
CA GLY A 214 22.86 20.32 -6.22
C GLY A 214 23.03 20.72 -7.69
N LYS A 215 24.22 20.46 -8.22
CA LYS A 215 24.72 20.72 -9.57
C LYS A 215 24.88 19.40 -10.34
N ASP A 216 24.99 19.45 -11.67
CA ASP A 216 25.28 18.27 -12.49
C ASP A 216 26.65 18.48 -13.16
N GLN A 217 27.64 17.66 -12.77
CA GLN A 217 29.00 17.66 -13.33
C GLN A 217 29.32 16.34 -14.06
N GLY A 218 28.33 15.46 -14.21
CA GLY A 218 28.51 14.12 -14.79
C GLY A 218 27.54 13.09 -14.20
N LEU A 219 27.14 13.28 -12.93
CA LEU A 219 26.26 12.39 -12.15
C LEU A 219 25.04 11.89 -12.93
N THR A 220 24.36 12.73 -13.71
CA THR A 220 23.20 12.24 -14.49
C THR A 220 23.57 11.21 -15.55
N LYS A 221 24.76 11.31 -16.16
CA LYS A 221 25.27 10.34 -17.14
C LYS A 221 25.66 9.01 -16.47
N ALA A 222 26.32 9.06 -15.31
CA ALA A 222 26.77 7.85 -14.60
C ALA A 222 25.62 7.04 -13.98
N PHE A 223 24.62 7.69 -13.36
CA PHE A 223 23.57 6.98 -12.64
C PHE A 223 22.35 6.59 -13.49
N ARG A 224 22.10 7.22 -14.65
CA ARG A 224 20.88 6.98 -15.46
C ARG A 224 20.71 5.53 -15.96
N ASN A 225 21.79 4.77 -16.09
CA ASN A 225 21.76 3.40 -16.61
C ASN A 225 21.44 2.35 -15.52
N ILE A 226 21.50 2.72 -14.24
CA ILE A 226 21.26 1.78 -13.14
C ILE A 226 19.74 1.62 -12.93
N PRO A 227 19.17 0.40 -13.04
CA PRO A 227 17.73 0.23 -13.10
C PRO A 227 17.03 0.61 -11.79
N GLY A 228 15.93 1.36 -11.91
CA GLY A 228 15.10 1.79 -10.79
C GLY A 228 15.65 2.96 -9.97
N VAL A 229 16.94 3.29 -10.12
CA VAL A 229 17.51 4.55 -9.62
C VAL A 229 16.76 5.72 -10.26
N SER A 230 16.65 6.83 -9.56
CA SER A 230 16.05 8.05 -10.08
C SER A 230 16.86 9.26 -9.67
N LEU A 231 16.84 10.31 -10.50
CA LEU A 231 17.72 11.47 -10.41
C LEU A 231 16.88 12.75 -10.38
N VAL A 232 17.19 13.68 -9.47
CA VAL A 232 16.50 14.97 -9.27
C VAL A 232 17.48 16.03 -8.77
N SER A 233 17.55 17.19 -9.44
CA SER A 233 18.18 18.38 -8.81
C SER A 233 17.27 18.94 -7.72
N VAL A 234 17.85 19.33 -6.59
CA VAL A 234 17.13 19.90 -5.43
C VAL A 234 16.25 21.11 -5.78
N ASN A 235 16.64 21.91 -6.78
CA ASN A 235 15.84 23.05 -7.24
C ASN A 235 14.55 22.63 -7.97
N LYS A 236 14.47 21.39 -8.49
CA LYS A 236 13.38 20.87 -9.34
C LYS A 236 12.77 19.58 -8.75
N LEU A 237 12.61 19.56 -7.42
CA LEU A 237 11.99 18.47 -6.65
C LEU A 237 10.56 18.15 -7.14
N ASN A 238 10.27 16.87 -7.36
CA ASN A 238 9.02 16.42 -7.97
C ASN A 238 8.34 15.31 -7.14
N LEU A 239 7.10 15.58 -6.73
CA LEU A 239 6.30 14.67 -5.90
C LEU A 239 6.11 13.29 -6.56
N LEU A 240 6.01 13.22 -7.90
CA LEU A 240 5.88 11.94 -8.62
C LEU A 240 7.13 11.05 -8.49
N LYS A 241 8.30 11.61 -8.17
CA LYS A 241 9.54 10.88 -7.94
C LYS A 241 9.79 10.58 -6.45
N LEU A 242 9.40 11.47 -5.53
CA LEU A 242 9.49 11.32 -4.08
C LEU A 242 8.42 10.38 -3.50
N ALA A 243 7.16 10.56 -3.93
CA ALA A 243 6.00 9.79 -3.50
C ALA A 243 5.35 9.03 -4.69
N PRO A 244 6.05 8.09 -5.33
CA PRO A 244 5.48 7.31 -6.43
C PRO A 244 4.24 6.53 -5.94
N GLY A 245 3.13 6.68 -6.66
CA GLY A 245 1.84 6.07 -6.31
C GLY A 245 1.07 6.76 -5.18
N GLY A 246 1.54 7.89 -4.65
CA GLY A 246 0.91 8.60 -3.53
C GLY A 246 1.42 8.16 -2.15
N HIS A 247 2.16 7.05 -2.07
CA HIS A 247 2.82 6.62 -0.85
C HIS A 247 4.10 7.42 -0.59
N VAL A 248 4.26 7.93 0.64
CA VAL A 248 5.46 8.62 1.14
C VAL A 248 6.64 7.64 1.37
N GLY A 249 7.77 8.08 1.95
CA GLY A 249 8.86 7.18 2.37
C GLY A 249 9.64 6.51 1.24
N ARG A 250 10.01 7.22 0.16
CA ARG A 250 11.00 6.66 -0.79
C ARG A 250 12.40 6.78 -0.19
N PHE A 251 13.24 5.74 -0.35
CA PHE A 251 14.66 5.83 0.00
C PHE A 251 15.34 6.90 -0.86
N CYS A 252 15.93 7.91 -0.21
CA CYS A 252 16.56 9.07 -0.84
C CYS A 252 18.00 9.20 -0.37
N ILE A 253 18.91 9.46 -1.31
CA ILE A 253 20.33 9.74 -1.05
C ILE A 253 20.58 11.19 -1.48
N TRP A 254 21.10 12.02 -0.59
CA TRP A 254 21.32 13.45 -0.82
C TRP A 254 22.80 13.73 -0.97
N THR A 255 23.20 14.62 -1.88
CA THR A 255 24.54 15.22 -1.80
C THR A 255 24.56 16.36 -0.78
N GLU A 256 25.72 16.64 -0.20
CA GLU A 256 25.95 17.66 0.82
C GLU A 256 25.36 19.04 0.47
N SER A 257 25.74 19.65 -0.65
CA SER A 257 25.16 20.93 -1.12
C SER A 257 23.67 20.83 -1.45
N ALA A 258 23.16 19.66 -1.85
CA ALA A 258 21.72 19.47 -2.03
C ALA A 258 20.99 19.51 -0.68
N PHE A 259 21.59 18.96 0.37
CA PHE A 259 21.03 18.89 1.71
C PHE A 259 21.02 20.26 2.39
N GLN A 260 22.15 20.98 2.39
CA GLN A 260 22.26 22.34 2.93
C GLN A 260 21.27 23.31 2.24
N ARG A 261 21.16 23.22 0.91
CA ARG A 261 20.28 24.09 0.09
C ARG A 261 18.78 23.90 0.36
N LEU A 262 18.35 22.86 1.08
CA LEU A 262 16.95 22.70 1.49
C LEU A 262 16.44 23.84 2.39
N ASN A 263 17.28 24.33 3.32
CA ASN A 263 16.90 25.45 4.19
C ASN A 263 16.69 26.74 3.38
N ALA A 264 17.57 27.07 2.42
CA ALA A 264 17.37 28.21 1.52
C ALA A 264 16.12 28.05 0.61
N LEU A 265 15.83 26.81 0.18
CA LEU A 265 14.70 26.50 -0.71
C LEU A 265 13.34 26.51 -0.01
N TYR A 266 13.23 26.18 1.27
CA TYR A 266 11.94 26.05 1.96
C TYR A 266 11.80 26.93 3.22
N GLY A 267 12.88 27.47 3.76
CA GLY A 267 12.90 28.24 5.01
C GLY A 267 12.99 27.34 6.24
N THR A 268 12.83 27.96 7.40
CA THR A 268 12.51 27.28 8.67
C THR A 268 11.08 27.68 9.07
N TRP A 269 10.67 27.48 10.33
CA TRP A 269 9.45 28.12 10.84
C TRP A 269 9.68 29.56 11.35
N ARG A 270 10.94 29.96 11.58
CA ARG A 270 11.34 31.32 11.99
C ARG A 270 11.60 32.19 10.77
N GLU A 271 12.33 31.66 9.79
CA GLU A 271 12.72 32.35 8.56
C GLU A 271 11.89 31.86 7.36
N LYS A 272 11.29 32.79 6.61
CA LYS A 272 10.66 32.49 5.31
C LYS A 272 11.71 31.96 4.31
N SER A 273 11.28 31.26 3.26
CA SER A 273 12.20 30.73 2.25
C SER A 273 12.83 31.82 1.39
N LYS A 274 14.17 31.81 1.26
CA LYS A 274 14.91 32.78 0.43
C LYS A 274 14.66 32.59 -1.08
N LEU A 275 14.43 31.35 -1.54
CA LEU A 275 14.31 31.01 -2.98
C LEU A 275 12.86 30.78 -3.47
N LYS A 276 11.84 31.10 -2.67
CA LYS A 276 10.43 31.03 -3.09
C LYS A 276 9.66 32.21 -2.49
N SER A 277 8.97 32.97 -3.34
CA SER A 277 8.01 33.97 -2.88
C SER A 277 6.93 33.36 -1.99
N ASP A 278 6.67 34.11 -0.90
CA ASP A 278 5.58 33.94 0.07
C ASP A 278 5.38 32.51 0.52
N TYR A 279 6.47 31.93 1.03
CA TYR A 279 6.48 30.58 1.55
C TYR A 279 7.20 30.44 2.89
N ASN A 280 6.58 29.63 3.75
CA ASN A 280 7.03 29.22 5.07
C ASN A 280 6.63 27.73 5.22
N LEU A 281 7.30 27.00 6.11
CA LEU A 281 6.97 25.60 6.39
C LEU A 281 5.54 25.48 6.94
N PRO A 282 4.80 24.40 6.58
CA PRO A 282 3.52 24.14 7.20
C PRO A 282 3.69 23.92 8.71
N GLN A 283 2.86 24.59 9.51
CA GLN A 283 2.87 24.40 10.96
C GLN A 283 2.23 23.04 11.33
N PRO A 284 2.79 22.32 12.31
CA PRO A 284 2.22 21.08 12.84
C PRO A 284 1.08 21.38 13.81
N ILE A 285 -0.05 20.69 13.67
CA ILE A 285 -1.23 20.85 14.55
C ILE A 285 -0.93 20.36 15.97
N MET A 286 -0.20 19.24 16.10
CA MET A 286 0.23 18.68 17.38
C MET A 286 1.71 18.99 17.62
N THR A 287 2.04 19.44 18.83
CA THR A 287 3.43 19.69 19.25
C THR A 287 4.18 18.41 19.59
N GLY A 288 3.50 17.41 20.18
CA GLY A 288 3.99 16.06 20.36
C GLY A 288 3.05 15.05 19.69
N THR A 289 3.59 14.10 18.93
CA THR A 289 2.81 13.05 18.25
C THR A 289 2.85 11.69 18.96
N ASP A 290 3.64 11.56 20.02
CA ASP A 290 3.66 10.36 20.86
C ASP A 290 2.49 10.37 21.86
N LEU A 291 1.36 9.83 21.39
CA LEU A 291 0.17 9.63 22.22
C LEU A 291 0.44 8.70 23.41
N SER A 292 1.42 7.79 23.33
CA SER A 292 1.72 6.85 24.41
C SER A 292 2.40 7.56 25.58
N ARG A 293 3.32 8.50 25.31
CA ARG A 293 3.92 9.38 26.33
C ARG A 293 2.92 10.37 26.89
N LEU A 294 2.04 10.95 26.06
CA LEU A 294 1.00 11.87 26.52
C LEU A 294 0.01 11.16 27.47
N LEU A 295 -0.52 9.99 27.08
CA LEU A 295 -1.46 9.24 27.93
C LEU A 295 -0.82 8.71 29.23
N LYS A 296 0.50 8.54 29.27
CA LYS A 296 1.26 8.09 30.45
C LYS A 296 1.81 9.23 31.32
N SER A 297 1.56 10.49 30.98
CA SER A 297 2.14 11.61 31.74
C SER A 297 1.45 11.77 33.10
N ASP A 298 2.20 12.15 34.12
CA ASP A 298 1.73 12.17 35.52
C ASP A 298 0.60 13.17 35.74
N GLU A 299 0.59 14.29 35.00
CA GLU A 299 -0.47 15.29 35.04
C GLU A 299 -1.81 14.71 34.57
N ILE A 300 -1.77 13.80 33.57
CA ILE A 300 -2.95 13.10 33.05
C ILE A 300 -3.32 11.93 33.95
N GLN A 301 -2.36 11.12 34.41
CA GLN A 301 -2.62 9.98 35.30
C GLN A 301 -3.16 10.40 36.68
N LYS A 302 -2.74 11.55 37.21
CA LYS A 302 -3.24 12.12 38.47
C LYS A 302 -4.74 12.49 38.43
N VAL A 303 -5.27 12.81 37.25
CA VAL A 303 -6.68 13.21 37.04
C VAL A 303 -7.55 12.06 36.51
N ILE A 304 -6.96 11.06 35.86
CA ILE A 304 -7.69 9.90 35.35
C ILE A 304 -8.31 9.07 36.49
N ARG A 305 -9.64 8.91 36.44
CA ARG A 305 -10.37 7.96 37.30
C ARG A 305 -9.85 6.54 37.05
N ARG A 306 -9.55 5.79 38.13
CA ARG A 306 -9.07 4.40 38.07
C ARG A 306 -9.92 3.58 37.07
N PRO A 307 -9.31 2.82 36.14
CA PRO A 307 -10.04 2.12 35.10
C PRO A 307 -11.03 1.12 35.71
N ARG A 308 -12.31 1.25 35.37
CA ARG A 308 -13.39 0.42 35.92
C ARG A 308 -13.18 -1.05 35.56
N GLN A 309 -12.58 -1.82 36.46
CA GLN A 309 -12.29 -3.25 36.28
C GLN A 309 -13.56 -4.08 35.98
N VAL A 310 -14.73 -3.60 36.39
CA VAL A 310 -16.06 -4.12 36.05
C VAL A 310 -16.28 -4.23 34.52
N LEU A 311 -15.56 -3.48 33.68
CA LEU A 311 -15.60 -3.59 32.21
C LEU A 311 -14.71 -4.70 31.65
N LYS A 312 -13.72 -5.22 32.40
CA LYS A 312 -12.99 -6.46 32.05
C LYS A 312 -13.90 -7.68 32.21
N ILE A 313 -14.83 -7.63 33.16
CA ILE A 313 -15.97 -8.54 33.22
C ILE A 313 -16.93 -8.12 32.10
N VAL A 314 -16.67 -8.60 30.87
CA VAL A 314 -17.61 -8.47 29.77
C VAL A 314 -18.95 -9.04 30.25
N ARG A 315 -19.94 -8.16 30.45
CA ARG A 315 -21.31 -8.54 30.80
C ARG A 315 -21.95 -9.24 29.60
N ARG A 316 -21.58 -10.51 29.41
CA ARG A 316 -22.15 -11.40 28.38
C ARG A 316 -23.66 -11.33 28.48
N ALA A 317 -24.34 -11.15 27.35
CA ALA A 317 -25.80 -11.09 27.31
C ALA A 317 -26.37 -12.37 27.94
N SER A 318 -26.99 -12.23 29.13
CA SER A 318 -27.51 -13.36 29.88
C SER A 318 -28.78 -13.87 29.19
N VAL A 319 -28.68 -15.02 28.53
CA VAL A 319 -29.84 -15.68 27.90
C VAL A 319 -30.93 -15.88 28.96
N LYS A 320 -32.10 -15.26 28.75
CA LYS A 320 -33.26 -15.36 29.64
C LYS A 320 -33.80 -16.79 29.60
N ARG A 321 -33.32 -17.64 30.51
CA ARG A 321 -33.82 -19.02 30.68
C ARG A 321 -35.29 -18.97 31.12
N ASN A 322 -36.16 -19.72 30.45
CA ASN A 322 -37.55 -19.86 30.86
C ASN A 322 -37.60 -20.58 32.23
N PRO A 323 -38.19 -19.97 33.28
CA PRO A 323 -38.24 -20.60 34.60
C PRO A 323 -39.16 -21.82 34.64
N LEU A 324 -40.21 -21.88 33.81
CA LEU A 324 -41.12 -23.04 33.81
C LEU A 324 -40.42 -24.32 33.35
N THR A 325 -39.45 -24.22 32.42
CA THR A 325 -38.64 -25.36 31.95
C THR A 325 -37.31 -25.51 32.70
N ASN A 326 -36.77 -24.45 33.32
CA ASN A 326 -35.51 -24.49 34.05
C ASN A 326 -35.71 -24.24 35.55
N MET A 327 -35.72 -25.31 36.35
CA MET A 327 -35.95 -25.25 37.80
C MET A 327 -34.99 -24.31 38.55
N ARG A 328 -33.70 -24.25 38.17
CA ARG A 328 -32.74 -23.32 38.80
C ARG A 328 -33.06 -21.85 38.49
N ALA A 329 -33.63 -21.56 37.32
CA ALA A 329 -34.14 -20.22 37.01
C ALA A 329 -35.45 -19.90 37.75
N LEU A 330 -36.33 -20.89 37.96
CA LEU A 330 -37.53 -20.72 38.80
C LEU A 330 -37.16 -20.42 40.25
N MET A 331 -36.30 -21.24 40.86
CA MET A 331 -35.82 -21.06 42.24
C MET A 331 -35.15 -19.69 42.45
N LYS A 332 -34.40 -19.20 41.45
CA LYS A 332 -33.75 -17.88 41.50
C LYS A 332 -34.74 -16.70 41.42
N LEU A 333 -35.94 -16.90 40.88
CA LEU A 333 -37.00 -15.87 40.79
C LEU A 333 -38.07 -16.01 41.88
N ASN A 334 -38.33 -17.23 42.33
CA ASN A 334 -39.28 -17.59 43.38
C ASN A 334 -38.75 -18.86 44.11
N PRO A 335 -38.10 -18.74 45.27
CA PRO A 335 -37.58 -19.89 46.01
C PRO A 335 -38.71 -20.76 46.60
N TYR A 336 -39.86 -20.17 46.95
CA TYR A 336 -41.01 -20.89 47.49
C TYR A 336 -41.63 -21.89 46.48
N SER A 337 -41.34 -21.74 45.18
CA SER A 337 -41.67 -22.74 44.16
C SER A 337 -41.12 -24.14 44.45
N ALA A 338 -40.01 -24.26 45.19
CA ALA A 338 -39.47 -25.54 45.64
C ALA A 338 -40.37 -26.20 46.69
N VAL A 339 -40.92 -25.42 47.63
CA VAL A 339 -41.85 -25.88 48.67
C VAL A 339 -43.17 -26.32 48.04
N ILE A 340 -43.75 -25.49 47.15
CA ILE A 340 -44.98 -25.82 46.41
C ILE A 340 -44.81 -27.10 45.61
N LYS A 341 -43.68 -27.30 44.91
CA LYS A 341 -43.45 -28.54 44.16
C LYS A 341 -43.31 -29.76 45.07
N LYS A 342 -42.68 -29.64 46.24
CA LYS A 342 -42.54 -30.73 47.22
C LYS A 342 -43.86 -31.11 47.88
N SER A 343 -44.71 -30.14 48.23
CA SER A 343 -46.05 -30.43 48.76
C SER A 343 -46.98 -30.99 47.68
N ALA A 344 -46.93 -30.45 46.46
CA ALA A 344 -47.71 -30.99 45.34
C ALA A 344 -47.31 -32.43 44.98
N SER A 345 -46.02 -32.79 45.01
CA SER A 345 -45.59 -34.18 44.77
C SER A 345 -46.03 -35.13 45.89
N ALA A 346 -46.01 -34.70 47.16
CA ALA A 346 -46.54 -35.49 48.27
C ALA A 346 -48.06 -35.72 48.14
N VAL A 347 -48.83 -34.67 47.83
CA VAL A 347 -50.28 -34.77 47.59
C VAL A 347 -50.60 -35.66 46.37
N ALA A 348 -49.79 -35.59 45.30
CA ALA A 348 -49.94 -36.45 44.14
C ALA A 348 -49.65 -37.93 44.46
N ALA A 349 -48.62 -38.21 45.27
CA ALA A 349 -48.31 -39.56 45.74
C ALA A 349 -49.44 -40.14 46.61
N ALA A 350 -49.92 -39.37 47.60
CA ALA A 350 -51.05 -39.76 48.43
C ALA A 350 -52.34 -40.00 47.62
N ARG A 351 -52.63 -39.16 46.62
CA ARG A 351 -53.76 -39.38 45.68
C ARG A 351 -53.59 -40.63 44.83
N LYS A 352 -52.36 -40.96 44.41
CA LYS A 352 -52.06 -42.19 43.67
C LYS A 352 -52.30 -43.42 44.55
N GLN A 353 -51.73 -43.44 45.77
CA GLN A 353 -51.94 -44.49 46.77
C GLN A 353 -53.42 -44.66 47.13
N HIS A 354 -54.17 -43.57 47.32
CA HIS A 354 -55.61 -43.63 47.57
C HIS A 354 -56.39 -44.20 46.37
N LYS A 355 -56.04 -43.81 45.13
CA LYS A 355 -56.65 -44.40 43.92
C LYS A 355 -56.32 -45.88 43.80
N GLU A 356 -55.11 -46.29 44.13
CA GLU A 356 -54.67 -47.70 44.14
C GLU A 356 -55.41 -48.51 45.21
N ALA A 357 -55.58 -47.96 46.42
CA ALA A 357 -56.35 -48.57 47.50
C ALA A 357 -57.87 -48.66 47.19
N VAL A 358 -58.46 -47.64 46.54
CA VAL A 358 -59.86 -47.68 46.09
C VAL A 358 -60.04 -48.67 44.94
N LEU A 359 -59.07 -48.79 44.03
CA LEU A 359 -59.08 -49.83 42.99
C LEU A 359 -58.91 -51.22 43.59
N ALA A 360 -58.06 -51.41 44.60
CA ALA A 360 -57.93 -52.68 45.32
C ALA A 360 -59.24 -53.07 46.04
N LYS A 361 -59.89 -52.13 46.74
CA LYS A 361 -61.21 -52.37 47.35
C LYS A 361 -62.28 -52.70 46.31
N LYS A 362 -62.32 -51.99 45.17
CA LYS A 362 -63.24 -52.28 44.06
C LYS A 362 -62.93 -53.57 43.30
N ARG A 363 -61.71 -54.11 43.43
CA ARG A 363 -61.30 -55.43 42.88
C ARG A 363 -61.66 -56.60 43.80
N GLY A 364 -62.38 -56.37 44.90
CA GLY A 364 -63.21 -57.39 45.57
C GLY A 364 -62.48 -58.69 45.89
N PHE A 365 -61.40 -58.62 46.67
CA PHE A 365 -60.62 -59.78 47.14
C PHE A 365 -59.96 -60.66 46.04
N LEU A 366 -59.88 -60.19 44.79
CA LEU A 366 -58.92 -60.74 43.83
C LEU A 366 -57.53 -60.14 44.06
N VAL A 367 -56.64 -60.95 44.65
CA VAL A 367 -55.21 -60.64 44.77
C VAL A 367 -54.62 -60.47 43.36
N PRO A 368 -54.00 -59.32 43.02
CA PRO A 368 -53.24 -59.22 41.78
C PRO A 368 -52.02 -60.15 41.88
N GLU A 369 -51.80 -60.95 40.84
CA GLU A 369 -50.89 -62.10 40.75
C GLU A 369 -49.38 -61.79 40.87
N SER A 370 -49.03 -60.58 41.35
CA SER A 370 -47.67 -60.08 41.53
C SER A 370 -47.24 -60.04 43.01
N ALA A 371 -47.76 -60.96 43.84
CA ALA A 371 -47.58 -60.97 45.29
C ALA A 371 -47.23 -62.37 45.85
N ILE A 372 -46.56 -63.22 45.06
CA ILE A 372 -45.86 -64.40 45.58
C ILE A 372 -44.44 -63.97 45.99
N PRO A 373 -43.96 -64.26 47.22
CA PRO A 373 -42.61 -63.93 47.62
C PRO A 373 -41.60 -64.89 46.98
N VAL A 374 -40.83 -64.41 45.99
CA VAL A 374 -39.62 -65.10 45.53
C VAL A 374 -38.43 -64.56 46.32
N GLU A 375 -38.01 -65.30 47.35
CA GLU A 375 -36.81 -64.95 48.11
C GLU A 375 -35.53 -65.26 47.32
N LYS A 376 -35.00 -64.21 46.68
CA LYS A 376 -33.56 -63.90 46.53
C LYS A 376 -32.60 -65.05 46.15
N SER A 377 -31.88 -64.84 45.05
CA SER A 377 -30.42 -64.79 45.17
C SER A 377 -29.99 -63.32 45.31
N LYS A 378 -28.91 -63.08 46.08
CA LYS A 378 -28.17 -61.82 45.97
C LYS A 378 -27.28 -61.89 44.74
N GLU A 379 -27.10 -60.77 44.05
CA GLU A 379 -25.87 -60.50 43.31
C GLU A 379 -25.38 -59.10 43.70
N GLU A 380 -24.15 -59.01 44.19
CA GLU A 380 -23.62 -57.80 44.83
C GLU A 380 -22.84 -56.97 43.81
N ALA A 381 -23.37 -55.81 43.43
CA ALA A 381 -22.66 -54.80 42.63
C ALA A 381 -22.14 -53.68 43.56
N PRO A 382 -20.88 -53.22 43.41
CA PRO A 382 -20.13 -52.67 44.53
C PRO A 382 -20.45 -51.22 44.90
N VAL A 383 -20.23 -50.92 46.18
CA VAL A 383 -20.24 -49.57 46.76
C VAL A 383 -19.15 -48.70 46.10
N GLN A 384 -19.53 -47.49 45.70
CA GLN A 384 -18.58 -46.37 45.55
C GLN A 384 -18.98 -45.25 46.51
N GLN A 385 -17.99 -44.73 47.25
CA GLN A 385 -18.18 -43.77 48.32
C GLN A 385 -18.38 -42.33 47.79
N PRO A 386 -18.95 -41.40 48.57
CA PRO A 386 -19.11 -40.01 48.16
C PRO A 386 -17.75 -39.32 47.96
N VAL A 387 -17.53 -38.73 46.79
CA VAL A 387 -16.35 -37.89 46.54
C VAL A 387 -16.70 -36.43 46.86
N GLU A 388 -15.86 -35.79 47.68
CA GLU A 388 -16.07 -34.43 48.18
C GLU A 388 -15.81 -33.32 47.14
N ASP A 389 -16.34 -32.11 47.41
CA ASP A 389 -16.22 -30.93 46.55
C ASP A 389 -14.78 -30.36 46.47
N VAL A 390 -14.00 -30.81 45.48
CA VAL A 390 -12.72 -30.18 45.14
C VAL A 390 -12.93 -28.90 44.31
N LYS A 391 -12.44 -27.77 44.83
CA LYS A 391 -12.57 -26.43 44.22
C LYS A 391 -11.80 -26.34 42.88
N PRO A 392 -12.32 -25.60 41.87
CA PRO A 392 -11.65 -25.47 40.58
C PRO A 392 -10.36 -24.65 40.66
N VAL A 393 -9.25 -25.25 40.22
CA VAL A 393 -7.93 -24.63 40.11
C VAL A 393 -7.87 -23.70 38.88
N PRO A 394 -7.23 -22.51 38.97
CA PRO A 394 -7.12 -21.58 37.83
C PRO A 394 -6.19 -22.10 36.71
N PRO A 395 -6.33 -21.58 35.47
CA PRO A 395 -5.52 -22.03 34.32
C PRO A 395 -4.03 -21.63 34.45
N PRO A 396 -3.10 -22.46 33.93
CA PRO A 396 -1.66 -22.23 34.07
C PRO A 396 -1.14 -21.02 33.28
N ALA A 397 -0.07 -20.42 33.81
CA ALA A 397 0.66 -19.30 33.21
C ALA A 397 1.66 -19.77 32.13
N PRO A 398 2.11 -18.87 31.21
CA PRO A 398 3.10 -19.23 30.19
C PRO A 398 4.49 -19.47 30.82
N VAL A 399 5.14 -20.55 30.41
CA VAL A 399 6.48 -20.96 30.87
C VAL A 399 7.56 -20.17 30.14
N ALA A 400 8.55 -19.66 30.88
CA ALA A 400 9.78 -19.07 30.35
C ALA A 400 10.94 -20.10 30.36
N ALA A 401 11.98 -19.85 29.57
CA ALA A 401 13.13 -20.75 29.44
C ALA A 401 14.09 -20.68 30.64
N PRO A 402 14.89 -21.73 30.83
CA PRO A 402 16.29 -21.61 31.22
C PRO A 402 17.24 -22.14 30.12
N GLU A 403 18.52 -21.82 30.26
CA GLU A 403 19.59 -22.14 29.30
C GLU A 403 20.35 -23.41 29.69
N THR A 404 20.99 -24.09 28.73
CA THR A 404 22.30 -24.77 28.87
C THR A 404 22.77 -25.38 27.53
N THR A 405 24.08 -25.59 27.40
CA THR A 405 24.82 -26.22 26.27
C THR A 405 25.97 -27.06 26.87
N PRO A 406 26.79 -27.85 26.13
CA PRO A 406 26.69 -28.34 24.73
C PRO A 406 27.02 -29.86 24.49
N VAL A 407 26.64 -30.43 23.32
CA VAL A 407 27.37 -31.51 22.56
C VAL A 407 27.45 -32.93 23.22
N PRO A 408 27.73 -34.09 22.53
CA PRO A 408 27.96 -34.40 21.10
C PRO A 408 26.99 -35.43 20.42
N GLU A 409 27.18 -35.58 19.10
CA GLU A 409 27.06 -36.77 18.19
C GLU A 409 26.22 -38.03 18.51
N GLN A 410 25.49 -38.56 17.50
CA GLN A 410 25.93 -39.73 16.68
C GLN A 410 24.99 -40.09 15.49
N ASN A 411 25.48 -40.96 14.58
CA ASN A 411 24.84 -41.40 13.33
C ASN A 411 23.88 -42.60 13.48
N LYS A 412 22.91 -42.75 12.55
CA LYS A 412 22.69 -44.00 11.76
C LYS A 412 21.68 -43.86 10.60
N LYS A 413 21.85 -44.71 9.57
CA LYS A 413 20.97 -44.87 8.39
C LYS A 413 20.44 -46.31 8.29
N ALA A 414 19.18 -46.49 7.90
CA ALA A 414 18.60 -47.60 7.11
C ALA A 414 17.13 -47.23 6.80
N GLN A 415 16.52 -47.29 5.60
CA GLN A 415 16.56 -48.15 4.40
C GLN A 415 15.91 -49.55 4.50
N SER A 416 14.71 -49.69 3.94
CA SER A 416 14.28 -50.75 2.98
C SER A 416 12.85 -50.45 2.44
N LYS A 417 12.57 -50.48 1.12
CA LYS A 417 12.01 -51.58 0.25
C LYS A 417 10.57 -52.01 0.66
N LYS A 418 9.58 -52.36 -0.20
CA LYS A 418 9.31 -52.64 -1.65
C LYS A 418 7.82 -52.20 -1.92
N ALA A 419 7.07 -52.32 -3.03
CA ALA A 419 7.13 -52.59 -4.48
C ALA A 419 5.71 -52.15 -5.04
N ALA A 420 5.40 -51.61 -6.23
CA ALA A 420 5.81 -51.72 -7.66
C ALA A 420 4.78 -52.44 -8.57
N LYS A 421 4.08 -51.70 -9.48
CA LYS A 421 3.36 -52.14 -10.70
C LYS A 421 2.77 -50.92 -11.46
N GLY A 422 2.73 -50.78 -12.79
CA GLY A 422 3.53 -51.46 -13.84
C GLY A 422 2.89 -51.60 -15.26
N ARG A 423 3.04 -50.60 -16.17
CA ARG A 423 2.92 -50.70 -17.66
C ARG A 423 3.43 -49.37 -18.27
N LYS A 424 4.50 -49.29 -19.09
CA LYS A 424 4.67 -49.60 -20.55
C LYS A 424 3.57 -48.97 -21.42
N THR A 425 3.84 -48.23 -22.52
CA THR A 425 4.99 -48.11 -23.47
C THR A 425 5.30 -46.62 -23.85
N ALA A 426 6.26 -46.23 -24.71
CA ALA A 426 7.66 -46.63 -25.01
C ALA A 426 8.32 -45.64 -26.04
N ALA A 427 9.67 -45.60 -26.11
CA ALA A 427 10.54 -44.87 -27.08
C ALA A 427 10.48 -43.32 -27.13
N GLY A 428 11.58 -42.57 -27.31
CA GLY A 428 13.02 -42.93 -27.40
C GLY A 428 13.94 -41.71 -27.60
N VAL A 429 15.25 -41.96 -27.78
CA VAL A 429 16.38 -41.00 -27.99
C VAL A 429 17.01 -40.38 -26.71
N SER A 430 18.35 -40.33 -26.72
CA SER A 430 19.33 -39.94 -25.67
C SER A 430 19.63 -38.42 -25.62
N GLY A 431 20.42 -37.87 -24.68
CA GLY A 431 21.14 -38.41 -23.51
C GLY A 431 21.94 -37.31 -22.77
N GLU A 432 22.49 -37.60 -21.59
CA GLU A 432 23.19 -36.66 -20.66
C GLU A 432 24.73 -36.69 -20.92
N VAL A 433 25.67 -35.77 -20.57
CA VAL A 433 26.01 -34.93 -19.36
C VAL A 433 26.22 -35.75 -18.06
N GLU A 434 27.21 -35.57 -17.16
CA GLU A 434 28.28 -34.55 -16.96
C GLU A 434 29.75 -35.15 -16.85
N PRO A 435 30.64 -34.92 -15.82
CA PRO A 435 32.06 -34.58 -16.10
C PRO A 435 33.14 -35.34 -15.26
N MET A 436 34.43 -34.92 -15.33
CA MET A 436 35.47 -35.17 -14.29
C MET A 436 36.55 -34.07 -14.23
N ASP A 437 37.13 -33.84 -13.03
CA ASP A 437 38.31 -32.99 -12.75
C ASP A 437 39.59 -33.83 -12.53
N VAL A 438 40.77 -33.35 -12.96
CA VAL A 438 42.09 -33.69 -12.36
C VAL A 438 43.12 -32.55 -12.58
N THR A 439 43.95 -32.26 -11.57
CA THR A 439 45.25 -31.54 -11.64
C THR A 439 46.22 -32.17 -10.62
N PRO A 440 47.54 -32.31 -10.87
CA PRO A 440 48.50 -31.24 -10.52
C PRO A 440 49.73 -31.10 -11.47
N ALA A 441 50.75 -30.32 -11.05
CA ALA A 441 51.98 -29.89 -11.77
C ALA A 441 53.22 -30.78 -11.40
N PRO A 442 54.55 -30.42 -11.51
CA PRO A 442 55.26 -29.18 -11.95
C PRO A 442 56.56 -29.40 -12.80
N VAL A 443 57.50 -28.41 -12.82
CA VAL A 443 59.02 -28.47 -12.91
C VAL A 443 59.70 -27.48 -13.91
N GLU A 444 60.80 -26.82 -13.43
CA GLU A 444 61.96 -26.07 -14.04
C GLU A 444 61.85 -25.32 -15.41
N GLU A 445 62.41 -24.11 -15.67
CA GLU A 445 63.68 -23.37 -15.40
C GLU A 445 64.81 -23.50 -16.46
N MET A 446 65.18 -22.37 -17.11
CA MET A 446 66.57 -21.82 -17.26
C MET A 446 66.65 -20.59 -18.22
N LYS A 447 67.81 -19.91 -18.20
CA LYS A 447 68.31 -18.73 -18.98
C LYS A 447 69.75 -19.06 -19.51
N PRO A 448 70.59 -18.23 -20.20
CA PRO A 448 70.66 -16.75 -20.29
C PRO A 448 71.23 -16.14 -21.63
N VAL A 449 71.78 -14.89 -21.59
CA VAL A 449 72.88 -14.31 -22.45
C VAL A 449 72.55 -14.00 -23.95
N GLU A 450 72.96 -12.91 -24.64
CA GLU A 450 73.59 -11.60 -24.27
C GLU A 450 73.35 -10.48 -25.35
N THR A 451 73.91 -9.29 -25.13
CA THR A 451 73.84 -8.02 -25.95
C THR A 451 75.17 -7.76 -26.73
N PRO A 452 75.35 -6.83 -27.74
CA PRO A 452 75.23 -5.35 -27.56
C PRO A 452 75.07 -4.36 -28.79
N VAL A 453 74.66 -3.09 -28.50
CA VAL A 453 75.11 -1.79 -29.12
C VAL A 453 74.68 -1.49 -30.61
N LYS A 454 74.33 -0.26 -31.09
CA LYS A 454 74.92 1.12 -30.98
C LYS A 454 73.95 2.28 -31.39
N GLU A 455 74.08 3.48 -30.76
CA GLU A 455 73.88 4.92 -31.22
C GLU A 455 72.71 5.37 -32.17
N GLN A 456 72.18 6.62 -32.25
CA GLN A 456 72.37 7.95 -31.59
C GLN A 456 71.11 8.90 -31.80
N PRO A 457 70.95 10.08 -31.12
CA PRO A 457 69.74 10.96 -31.16
C PRO A 457 69.99 12.49 -31.44
N VAL A 458 69.02 13.41 -31.10
CA VAL A 458 69.09 14.92 -31.04
C VAL A 458 68.77 15.65 -32.40
N PRO A 459 68.32 16.95 -32.56
CA PRO A 459 68.11 18.13 -31.66
C PRO A 459 66.67 18.78 -31.59
N ILE A 460 66.58 20.02 -31.01
CA ILE A 460 65.39 20.87 -30.67
C ILE A 460 65.70 22.37 -31.04
N VAL A 461 64.78 23.34 -30.79
CA VAL A 461 64.95 24.84 -30.70
C VAL A 461 64.74 25.63 -32.02
N PRO A 462 64.26 26.92 -32.08
CA PRO A 462 63.76 27.90 -31.08
C PRO A 462 62.28 28.38 -31.28
N ALA A 463 61.89 29.50 -30.66
CA ALA A 463 60.57 30.19 -30.77
C ALA A 463 60.73 31.73 -30.84
N LEU A 464 59.68 32.51 -31.19
CA LEU A 464 59.35 33.87 -30.68
C LEU A 464 58.17 34.61 -31.40
N SER A 465 57.78 35.77 -30.85
CA SER A 465 56.91 36.86 -31.37
C SER A 465 55.37 36.78 -31.16
N GLU A 466 54.72 37.95 -31.16
CA GLU A 466 53.43 38.24 -30.49
C GLU A 466 52.26 38.64 -31.47
N PRO A 467 51.28 39.56 -31.20
CA PRO A 467 49.89 39.25 -31.54
C PRO A 467 49.26 40.13 -32.64
N VAL A 468 48.13 39.69 -33.19
CA VAL A 468 47.26 40.50 -34.08
C VAL A 468 45.82 40.45 -33.57
N ALA A 469 45.21 41.62 -33.42
CA ALA A 469 43.81 41.78 -33.01
C ALA A 469 42.98 42.39 -34.15
N VAL A 470 41.84 41.80 -34.50
CA VAL A 470 40.91 42.35 -35.50
C VAL A 470 39.45 42.16 -35.03
N ALA A 471 38.76 43.30 -34.94
CA ALA A 471 37.32 43.58 -34.96
C ALA A 471 36.28 42.49 -34.57
N ALA A 472 35.39 42.87 -33.64
CA ALA A 472 34.04 42.33 -33.54
C ALA A 472 33.03 43.19 -34.33
N PRO A 473 31.89 42.63 -34.79
CA PRO A 473 30.75 43.41 -35.30
C PRO A 473 29.59 43.48 -34.30
N GLU A 474 29.25 44.68 -33.82
CA GLU A 474 27.97 44.96 -33.14
C GLU A 474 26.94 45.55 -34.11
N VAL A 475 25.71 45.00 -34.17
CA VAL A 475 24.52 45.77 -34.62
C VAL A 475 23.26 45.36 -33.84
N LYS A 476 22.88 46.22 -32.88
CA LYS A 476 21.52 46.62 -32.44
C LYS A 476 20.43 45.54 -32.17
N PRO A 477 19.93 45.40 -30.92
CA PRO A 477 18.61 44.82 -30.65
C PRO A 477 17.48 45.82 -31.00
N LEU A 478 16.26 45.31 -31.23
CA LEU A 478 15.09 46.12 -31.59
C LEU A 478 14.09 46.30 -30.43
N ALA A 479 13.87 47.57 -30.08
CA ALA A 479 12.68 48.19 -29.48
C ALA A 479 11.89 47.47 -28.38
N GLU A 480 11.88 48.08 -27.18
CA GLU A 480 10.86 47.87 -26.16
C GLU A 480 9.53 48.55 -26.56
N ILE A 481 8.40 48.07 -26.01
CA ILE A 481 7.08 48.71 -26.15
C ILE A 481 6.66 49.25 -24.77
N PRO A 482 6.28 50.54 -24.65
CA PRO A 482 6.11 51.20 -23.35
C PRO A 482 4.83 50.81 -22.58
N VAL A 483 4.84 51.14 -21.29
CA VAL A 483 3.76 50.90 -20.31
C VAL A 483 2.62 51.90 -20.47
N ALA A 484 1.37 51.44 -20.31
CA ALA A 484 0.21 52.28 -20.04
C ALA A 484 -0.22 52.14 -18.56
N ALA A 485 -0.46 53.27 -17.89
CA ALA A 485 -0.85 53.36 -16.48
C ALA A 485 -2.40 53.31 -16.31
N PRO A 486 -2.93 53.03 -15.10
CA PRO A 486 -4.37 52.87 -14.89
C PRO A 486 -5.12 54.21 -14.76
N LEU A 487 -6.41 54.20 -15.10
CA LEU A 487 -7.38 55.27 -14.81
C LEU A 487 -8.31 54.88 -13.64
N ALA A 488 -8.96 55.91 -13.06
CA ALA A 488 -9.51 55.89 -11.70
C ALA A 488 -11.04 55.61 -11.61
N GLU A 489 -11.57 55.76 -10.41
CA GLU A 489 -12.92 55.39 -9.95
C GLU A 489 -14.00 56.44 -10.28
N VAL A 490 -15.24 55.99 -10.53
CA VAL A 490 -16.50 56.73 -10.27
C VAL A 490 -17.59 55.69 -9.84
N PRO A 491 -18.50 55.98 -8.88
CA PRO A 491 -19.29 54.93 -8.21
C PRO A 491 -20.83 54.94 -8.45
N ALA A 492 -21.46 53.86 -7.94
CA ALA A 492 -22.81 53.78 -7.32
C ALA A 492 -24.08 54.31 -8.03
N ALA A 493 -24.91 53.36 -8.51
CA ALA A 493 -26.39 53.40 -8.64
C ALA A 493 -26.89 52.00 -9.05
N ALA A 494 -28.14 51.55 -8.88
CA ALA A 494 -29.20 51.85 -7.89
C ALA A 494 -30.19 50.66 -7.88
N GLU A 495 -31.27 50.76 -7.11
CA GLU A 495 -32.25 49.69 -6.83
C GLU A 495 -33.07 49.22 -8.05
N ALA A 496 -33.51 47.96 -8.03
CA ALA A 496 -34.74 47.48 -8.68
C ALA A 496 -35.21 46.15 -8.05
N ALA A 497 -36.03 46.22 -7.00
CA ALA A 497 -36.77 45.08 -6.49
C ALA A 497 -38.22 45.15 -6.98
N VAL A 498 -38.75 44.04 -7.52
CA VAL A 498 -40.18 43.87 -7.79
C VAL A 498 -40.59 42.47 -7.32
N CYS A 499 -41.71 42.39 -6.62
CA CYS A 499 -42.20 41.18 -5.97
C CYS A 499 -43.24 40.42 -6.82
N GLU A 500 -43.45 39.16 -6.43
CA GLU A 500 -44.66 38.33 -6.55
C GLU A 500 -45.58 38.46 -7.78
N ALA A 501 -45.75 37.32 -8.47
CA ALA A 501 -47.08 36.78 -8.76
C ALA A 501 -47.04 35.24 -8.67
N GLY A 502 -47.90 34.65 -7.84
CA GLY A 502 -47.98 33.19 -7.66
C GLY A 502 -49.11 32.55 -8.47
N ALA A 503 -48.93 31.30 -8.92
CA ALA A 503 -49.99 30.51 -9.54
C ALA A 503 -49.77 28.99 -9.33
N ASP A 504 -50.32 28.43 -8.25
CA ASP A 504 -50.46 26.98 -8.08
C ASP A 504 -51.70 26.47 -8.82
N LYS A 505 -51.51 25.51 -9.74
CA LYS A 505 -52.52 24.51 -10.12
C LYS A 505 -51.89 23.16 -10.43
N GLY A 506 -51.60 22.37 -9.40
CA GLY A 506 -51.27 20.95 -9.57
C GLY A 506 -52.43 20.12 -10.15
N SER A 507 -52.12 19.05 -10.90
CA SER A 507 -53.11 18.03 -11.27
C SER A 507 -52.58 16.60 -11.03
N LYS A 508 -53.34 15.82 -10.25
CA LYS A 508 -53.06 14.39 -9.94
C LYS A 508 -53.89 13.52 -10.88
N SER A 509 -53.27 12.57 -11.60
CA SER A 509 -54.01 11.62 -12.46
C SER A 509 -53.62 10.14 -12.22
N LYS A 510 -54.46 9.49 -11.41
CA LYS A 510 -54.85 8.06 -11.44
C LYS A 510 -53.77 6.95 -11.43
N LYS A 511 -53.76 6.19 -10.32
CA LYS A 511 -53.34 4.78 -10.25
C LYS A 511 -54.10 3.93 -11.29
N ALA A 512 -53.46 2.88 -11.80
CA ALA A 512 -54.12 1.73 -12.43
C ALA A 512 -53.68 0.42 -11.75
N LYS A 513 -54.57 -0.58 -11.66
CA LYS A 513 -54.32 -1.90 -11.03
C LYS A 513 -54.39 -3.03 -12.07
N GLY A 514 -53.40 -3.93 -12.03
CA GLY A 514 -53.63 -5.39 -11.92
C GLY A 514 -53.91 -6.24 -13.18
N LYS A 515 -53.08 -7.29 -13.33
CA LYS A 515 -53.21 -8.62 -14.01
C LYS A 515 -51.77 -9.01 -14.41
N LYS A 516 -51.11 -10.10 -13.96
CA LYS A 516 -51.46 -11.46 -13.49
C LYS A 516 -51.72 -12.46 -14.64
N ASN A 517 -51.05 -13.62 -14.56
CA ASN A 517 -50.96 -14.72 -15.56
C ASN A 517 -50.11 -14.36 -16.80
N LYS A 518 -49.46 -15.30 -17.52
CA LYS A 518 -49.23 -16.75 -17.34
C LYS A 518 -47.83 -17.05 -17.92
N LYS A 519 -46.95 -17.76 -17.19
CA LYS A 519 -46.45 -19.10 -17.53
C LYS A 519 -46.85 -19.66 -18.91
N GLU A 520 -45.86 -19.71 -19.80
CA GLU A 520 -45.52 -20.87 -20.64
C GLU A 520 -43.98 -20.92 -20.75
#